data_AF-X1RE27-F1
#
_entry.id   AF-X1RE27-F1
#
_cell.length_a   1.000
_cell.length_b   1.000
_cell.length_c   1.000
_cell.angle_alpha   90.00
_cell.angle_beta   90.00
_cell.angle_gamma   90.00
#
_symmetry.space_group_name_H-M   'P 1'
#
loop_
_entity.id
_entity.type
_entity.pdbx_description
1 polymer ?
#
loop_
_entity_poly.entity_id
_entity_poly.type
_entity_poly.pdbx_seq_one_letter_code
_entity_poly.pdbx_strand_id
1 'polypeptide(L)'
;MGRRHLAVTFLVAVLSGLPGGVSRAAVVYPLEIFTNNGSYYNSPDLDLYVEVSEGQGQVDFTFYNESLINSSIARIYFDGGSLLDTTDITEGAGTSFSQTATPGNLPASRLLDPPFETADGFSIGSDAPRPHSGVNPGEWATITFDLINV
;
A
#
# COMPACT_ATOMS: atom_id res chain seq x y z
N MET A 1 -25.41 9.71 13.55
CA MET A 1 -24.11 9.89 14.26
C MET A 1 -23.02 9.97 13.20
N GLY A 2 -22.58 11.19 12.87
CA GLY A 2 -21.56 11.40 11.85
C GLY A 2 -20.19 10.99 12.37
N ARG A 3 -19.61 9.94 11.79
CA ARG A 3 -18.23 9.54 12.06
C ARG A 3 -17.35 10.53 11.29
N ARG A 4 -16.61 11.35 12.03
CA ARG A 4 -15.67 12.31 11.47
C ARG A 4 -14.58 11.53 10.74
N HIS A 5 -14.44 11.80 9.45
CA HIS A 5 -13.43 11.20 8.60
C HIS A 5 -12.07 11.73 9.05
N LEU A 6 -11.18 10.82 9.38
CA LEU A 6 -9.79 11.12 9.71
C LEU A 6 -9.00 10.71 8.47
N ALA A 7 -8.63 11.66 7.60
CA ALA A 7 -7.56 11.35 6.67
C ALA A 7 -6.27 11.19 7.46
N VAL A 8 -5.62 10.06 7.25
CA VAL A 8 -4.27 9.83 7.74
C VAL A 8 -3.33 10.60 6.82
N THR A 9 -2.99 11.82 7.21
CA THR A 9 -1.90 12.57 6.57
C THR A 9 -0.58 11.94 7.00
N PHE A 10 0.14 11.33 6.06
CA PHE A 10 1.47 10.79 6.28
C PHE A 10 2.48 11.94 6.38
N LEU A 11 3.08 12.13 7.56
CA LEU A 11 4.25 12.98 7.74
C LEU A 11 5.48 12.09 7.85
N VAL A 12 6.25 11.98 6.77
CA VAL A 12 7.58 11.35 6.80
C VAL A 12 8.55 12.35 7.44
N ALA A 13 9.01 12.06 8.66
CA ALA A 13 10.05 12.85 9.29
C ALA A 13 11.42 12.45 8.72
N VAL A 14 11.96 13.29 7.83
CA VAL A 14 13.33 13.15 7.31
C VAL A 14 14.30 13.65 8.39
N LEU A 15 15.03 12.73 9.04
CA LEU A 15 16.11 13.09 9.95
C LEU A 15 17.45 12.95 9.21
N SER A 16 17.86 14.03 8.56
CA SER A 16 19.11 14.11 7.83
C SER A 16 20.31 14.10 8.78
N GLY A 17 21.11 13.03 8.73
CA GLY A 17 22.55 13.12 8.99
C GLY A 17 23.09 12.16 10.03
N LEU A 18 23.58 11.00 9.58
CA LEU A 18 24.79 10.36 10.10
C LEU A 18 25.46 9.55 8.96
N PRO A 19 26.77 9.75 8.70
CA PRO A 19 27.52 8.98 7.72
C PRO A 19 27.86 7.61 8.30
N GLY A 20 26.98 6.64 8.04
CA GLY A 20 27.14 5.24 8.42
C GLY A 20 25.84 4.54 8.11
N GLY A 21 25.77 3.87 6.96
CA GLY A 21 24.58 3.17 6.49
C GLY A 21 24.17 2.08 7.46
N VAL A 22 23.29 2.41 8.39
CA VAL A 22 22.49 1.46 9.13
C VAL A 22 21.16 1.43 8.37
N SER A 23 20.87 0.32 7.70
CA SER A 23 19.52 0.08 7.17
C SER A 23 18.54 0.30 8.31
N ARG A 24 17.67 1.31 8.17
CA ARG A 24 16.69 1.63 9.20
C ARG A 24 15.75 0.43 9.34
N ALA A 25 15.46 0.01 10.58
CA ALA A 25 14.48 -1.05 10.82
C ALA A 25 13.15 -0.64 10.18
N ALA A 26 12.55 -1.57 9.44
CA ALA A 26 11.32 -1.29 8.73
C ALA A 26 10.17 -0.98 9.71
N VAL A 27 9.30 -0.07 9.30
CA VAL A 27 8.14 0.34 10.09
C VAL A 27 6.91 -0.38 9.56
N VAL A 28 6.23 -1.12 10.44
CA VAL A 28 5.01 -1.86 10.10
C VAL A 28 3.78 -1.01 10.37
N TYR A 29 2.91 -0.89 9.37
CA TYR A 29 1.62 -0.22 9.46
C TYR A 29 0.50 -1.23 9.18
N PRO A 30 -0.41 -1.49 10.14
CA PRO A 30 -1.60 -2.28 9.87
C PRO A 30 -2.51 -1.55 8.87
N LEU A 31 -3.11 -2.28 7.94
CA LEU A 31 -4.07 -1.70 7.00
C LEU A 31 -5.45 -1.63 7.66
N GLU A 32 -6.03 -0.43 7.71
CA GLU A 32 -7.39 -0.27 8.21
C GLU A 32 -8.39 -0.86 7.19
N ILE A 33 -9.19 -1.80 7.66
CA ILE A 33 -10.17 -2.48 6.83
C ILE A 33 -11.46 -1.65 6.80
N PHE A 34 -11.75 -1.08 5.64
CA PHE A 34 -13.00 -0.38 5.38
C PHE A 34 -13.86 -1.18 4.42
N THR A 35 -14.88 -1.87 4.92
CA THR A 35 -15.83 -2.56 4.07
C THR A 35 -17.23 -2.51 4.65
N ASN A 36 -18.22 -2.40 3.75
CA ASN A 36 -19.63 -2.60 4.06
C ASN A 36 -20.11 -4.00 3.64
N ASN A 37 -19.18 -4.86 3.19
CA ASN A 37 -19.47 -6.18 2.66
C ASN A 37 -19.67 -7.22 3.78
N GLY A 38 -20.76 -7.05 4.53
CA GLY A 38 -21.21 -8.04 5.51
C GLY A 38 -20.26 -8.23 6.69
N SER A 39 -20.23 -9.43 7.25
CA SER A 39 -19.65 -9.73 8.57
C SER A 39 -18.12 -9.69 8.66
N TYR A 40 -17.39 -9.44 7.58
CA TYR A 40 -15.93 -9.53 7.53
C TYR A 40 -15.20 -8.22 7.87
N TYR A 41 -15.92 -7.11 8.09
CA TYR A 41 -15.33 -5.78 8.26
C TYR A 41 -14.43 -5.59 9.48
N ASN A 42 -14.45 -6.54 10.40
CA ASN A 42 -13.65 -6.54 11.63
C ASN A 42 -13.28 -7.97 12.06
N SER A 43 -13.16 -8.90 11.09
CA SER A 43 -12.76 -10.26 11.43
C SER A 43 -11.38 -10.24 12.09
N PRO A 44 -11.19 -10.87 13.26
CA PRO A 44 -9.86 -11.03 13.84
C PRO A 44 -8.95 -11.93 13.00
N ASP A 45 -9.53 -12.64 12.03
CA ASP A 45 -8.82 -13.50 11.09
C ASP A 45 -8.33 -12.75 9.84
N LEU A 46 -8.60 -11.45 9.71
CA LEU A 46 -8.12 -10.60 8.61
C LEU A 46 -6.89 -9.83 9.11
N ASP A 47 -5.72 -10.19 8.59
CA ASP A 47 -4.43 -9.60 8.97
C ASP A 47 -3.71 -9.12 7.70
N LEU A 48 -3.81 -7.82 7.45
CA LEU A 48 -3.21 -7.15 6.31
C LEU A 48 -2.37 -5.99 6.82
N TYR A 49 -1.13 -5.91 6.40
CA TYR A 49 -0.23 -4.83 6.81
C TYR A 49 0.75 -4.48 5.70
N VAL A 50 1.35 -3.30 5.81
CA VAL A 50 2.45 -2.85 4.96
C VAL A 50 3.68 -2.62 5.83
N GLU A 51 4.79 -3.21 5.43
CA GLU A 51 6.10 -2.89 5.94
C GLU A 51 6.73 -1.82 5.06
N VAL A 52 7.24 -0.75 5.69
CA VAL A 52 7.91 0.35 5.00
C VAL A 52 9.37 0.37 5.39
N SER A 53 10.25 0.16 4.42
CA SER A 53 11.69 0.21 4.64
C SER A 53 12.33 1.30 3.77
N GLU A 54 13.32 1.99 4.33
CA GLU A 54 14.02 3.10 3.66
C GLU A 54 15.40 2.62 3.20
N GLY A 55 15.67 2.82 1.91
CA GLY A 55 16.96 2.62 1.27
C GLY A 55 17.67 3.96 1.00
N GLN A 56 18.79 3.91 0.26
CA GLN A 56 19.47 5.12 -0.18
C GLN A 56 18.70 5.77 -1.33
N GLY A 57 17.84 6.74 -1.01
CA GLY A 57 17.02 7.46 -1.98
C GLY A 57 15.86 6.64 -2.53
N GLN A 58 15.49 5.56 -1.86
CA GLN A 58 14.35 4.71 -2.20
C GLN A 58 13.54 4.37 -0.95
N VAL A 59 12.26 4.06 -1.16
CA VAL A 59 11.38 3.50 -0.15
C VAL A 59 10.67 2.27 -0.71
N ASP A 60 10.68 1.19 0.06
CA ASP A 60 9.98 -0.04 -0.26
C ASP A 60 8.71 -0.14 0.60
N PHE A 61 7.59 -0.39 -0.06
CA PHE A 61 6.31 -0.72 0.58
C PHE A 61 6.00 -2.19 0.31
N THR A 62 6.24 -3.05 1.29
CA THR A 62 5.93 -4.49 1.17
C THR A 62 4.60 -4.79 1.83
N PHE A 63 3.62 -5.17 1.01
CA PHE A 63 2.28 -5.54 1.44
C PHE A 63 2.24 -7.02 1.75
N TYR A 64 1.72 -7.36 2.93
CA TYR A 64 1.55 -8.72 3.41
C TYR A 64 0.08 -9.04 3.63
N ASN A 65 -0.27 -10.30 3.41
CA ASN A 65 -1.56 -10.86 3.81
C ASN A 65 -1.31 -12.12 4.64
N GLU A 66 -1.46 -12.02 5.96
CA GLU A 66 -1.31 -13.13 6.91
C GLU A 66 -2.68 -13.61 7.44
N SER A 67 -3.75 -13.32 6.69
CA SER A 67 -5.11 -13.61 7.09
C SER A 67 -5.40 -15.11 7.14
N LEU A 68 -6.21 -15.55 8.11
CA LEU A 68 -6.68 -16.94 8.22
C LEU A 68 -7.94 -17.22 7.39
N ILE A 69 -8.48 -16.18 6.75
CA ILE A 69 -9.62 -16.27 5.83
C ILE A 69 -9.20 -15.93 4.40
N ASN A 70 -9.92 -16.51 3.44
CA ASN A 70 -9.73 -16.20 2.03
C ASN A 70 -9.95 -14.71 1.76
N SER A 71 -8.87 -14.02 1.43
CA SER A 71 -8.81 -12.59 1.15
C SER A 71 -7.72 -12.34 0.11
N SER A 72 -7.73 -11.18 -0.55
CA SER A 72 -6.67 -10.84 -1.50
C SER A 72 -6.50 -9.33 -1.63
N ILE A 73 -5.26 -8.86 -1.58
CA ILE A 73 -4.91 -7.48 -1.96
C ILE A 73 -4.76 -7.47 -3.48
N ALA A 74 -5.81 -7.07 -4.19
CA ALA A 74 -5.81 -7.08 -5.66
C ALA A 74 -5.42 -5.73 -6.27
N ARG A 75 -5.48 -4.64 -5.50
CA ARG A 75 -5.16 -3.29 -5.98
C ARG A 75 -4.57 -2.46 -4.85
N ILE A 76 -3.57 -1.67 -5.17
CA ILE A 76 -2.86 -0.76 -4.27
C ILE A 76 -2.87 0.63 -4.89
N TYR A 77 -3.16 1.65 -4.10
CA TYR A 77 -3.22 3.04 -4.53
C TYR A 77 -2.42 3.90 -3.56
N PHE A 78 -1.64 4.85 -4.09
CA PHE A 78 -0.92 5.82 -3.30
C PHE A 78 -1.46 7.24 -3.55
N ASP A 79 -1.57 8.00 -2.47
CA ASP A 79 -1.86 9.43 -2.45
C ASP A 79 -0.68 10.12 -1.76
N GLY A 80 -0.21 11.26 -2.30
CA GLY A 80 1.00 11.91 -1.79
C GLY A 80 1.77 12.84 -2.73
N GLY A 81 1.32 13.03 -3.98
CA GLY A 81 1.95 13.97 -4.93
C GLY A 81 3.37 13.58 -5.38
N SER A 82 4.10 14.52 -5.99
CA SER A 82 5.33 14.35 -6.81
C SER A 82 6.60 13.85 -6.09
N LEU A 83 6.47 13.16 -4.97
CA LEU A 83 7.59 12.70 -4.15
C LEU A 83 8.26 11.44 -4.69
N LEU A 84 7.61 10.76 -5.62
CA LEU A 84 7.87 9.38 -5.95
C LEU A 84 7.88 9.21 -7.48
N ASP A 85 8.70 8.31 -8.02
CA ASP A 85 8.46 7.65 -9.31
C ASP A 85 8.44 6.15 -8.99
N THR A 86 7.47 5.39 -9.52
CA THR A 86 7.44 3.95 -9.23
C THR A 86 8.57 3.32 -10.02
N THR A 87 9.57 2.85 -9.30
CA THR A 87 10.80 2.36 -9.93
C THR A 87 10.72 0.86 -10.16
N ASP A 88 10.05 0.13 -9.28
CA ASP A 88 9.98 -1.33 -9.38
C ASP A 88 8.78 -1.96 -8.66
N ILE A 89 8.40 -3.15 -9.12
CA ILE A 89 7.43 -4.04 -8.46
C ILE A 89 8.11 -5.39 -8.30
N THR A 90 8.35 -5.79 -7.04
CA THR A 90 8.89 -7.12 -6.73
C THR A 90 7.77 -8.00 -6.17
N GLU A 91 7.64 -9.19 -6.73
CA GLU A 91 6.52 -10.09 -6.50
C GLU A 91 6.95 -11.32 -5.68
N GLY A 92 6.14 -11.68 -4.68
CA GLY A 92 6.21 -12.98 -4.03
C GLY A 92 5.62 -14.08 -4.91
N ALA A 93 5.92 -15.35 -4.60
CA ALA A 93 5.34 -16.48 -5.31
C ALA A 93 3.80 -16.44 -5.25
N GLY A 94 3.14 -16.63 -6.40
CA GLY A 94 1.68 -16.59 -6.52
C GLY A 94 1.09 -15.22 -6.83
N THR A 95 1.89 -14.15 -6.70
CA THR A 95 1.47 -12.79 -7.01
C THR A 95 1.89 -12.37 -8.42
N SER A 96 1.10 -11.49 -9.05
CA SER A 96 1.44 -10.86 -10.32
C SER A 96 0.70 -9.52 -10.47
N PHE A 97 1.45 -8.47 -10.75
CA PHE A 97 1.05 -7.07 -10.68
C PHE A 97 1.65 -6.26 -11.83
N SER A 98 0.85 -5.30 -12.30
CA SER A 98 1.30 -4.28 -13.24
C SER A 98 0.95 -2.89 -12.73
N GLN A 99 1.76 -1.92 -13.16
CA GLN A 99 1.46 -0.52 -12.94
C GLN A 99 0.19 -0.13 -13.71
N THR A 100 -0.59 0.79 -13.15
CA THR A 100 -1.92 1.24 -13.60
C THR A 100 -3.03 0.24 -13.30
N ALA A 101 -3.63 0.37 -12.11
CA ALA A 101 -4.82 -0.41 -11.77
C ALA A 101 -6.03 -0.02 -12.64
N THR A 102 -6.99 -0.93 -12.80
CA THR A 102 -8.33 -0.60 -13.33
C THR A 102 -9.40 -0.92 -12.29
N PRO A 103 -10.12 0.07 -11.73
CA PRO A 103 -10.02 1.51 -12.04
C PRO A 103 -8.71 2.13 -11.53
N GLY A 104 -8.21 3.16 -12.23
CA GLY A 104 -6.93 3.81 -11.94
C GLY A 104 -6.93 4.75 -10.72
N ASN A 105 -8.11 5.06 -10.20
CA ASN A 105 -8.28 5.76 -8.93
C ASN A 105 -8.95 4.85 -7.92
N LEU A 106 -8.66 5.07 -6.63
CA LEU A 106 -9.36 4.40 -5.54
C LEU A 106 -10.89 4.63 -5.69
N PRO A 107 -11.71 3.56 -5.74
CA PRO A 107 -13.16 3.73 -5.79
C PRO A 107 -13.67 4.55 -4.61
N ALA A 108 -14.62 5.45 -4.88
CA ALA A 108 -15.19 6.36 -3.88
C ALA A 108 -14.20 7.32 -3.19
N SER A 109 -12.99 7.53 -3.75
CA SER A 109 -11.96 8.39 -3.17
C SER A 109 -12.41 9.82 -2.85
N ARG A 110 -13.31 10.39 -3.67
CA ARG A 110 -13.91 11.73 -3.49
C ARG A 110 -14.85 11.84 -2.28
N LEU A 111 -15.23 10.73 -1.66
CA LEU A 111 -16.06 10.72 -0.45
C LEU A 111 -15.23 10.71 0.84
N LEU A 112 -13.90 10.59 0.73
CA LEU A 112 -12.99 10.72 1.86
C LEU A 112 -12.76 12.21 2.17
N ASP A 113 -12.39 12.52 3.41
CA ASP A 113 -12.13 13.89 3.85
C ASP A 113 -10.82 13.98 4.67
N PRO A 114 -9.78 14.67 4.11
CA PRO A 114 -9.65 15.11 2.73
C PRO A 114 -9.83 14.00 1.67
N PRO A 115 -10.25 14.36 0.43
CA PRO A 115 -10.34 13.42 -0.68
C PRO A 115 -9.02 12.69 -0.91
N PHE A 116 -9.11 11.40 -1.24
CA PHE A 116 -7.94 10.65 -1.69
C PHE A 116 -7.73 10.88 -3.19
N GLU A 117 -6.54 11.32 -3.56
CA GLU A 117 -6.16 11.56 -4.95
C GLU A 117 -5.05 10.58 -5.32
N THR A 118 -5.38 9.55 -6.10
CA THR A 118 -4.34 8.65 -6.59
C THR A 118 -3.38 9.47 -7.44
N ALA A 119 -2.13 9.55 -7.01
CA ALA A 119 -1.11 10.25 -7.78
C ALA A 119 -0.96 9.58 -9.15
N ASP A 120 -0.77 10.39 -10.19
CA ASP A 120 -0.69 9.90 -11.57
C ASP A 120 0.39 8.81 -11.68
N GLY A 121 -0.02 7.61 -12.08
CA GLY A 121 0.86 6.44 -12.20
C GLY A 121 1.03 5.59 -10.93
N PHE A 122 0.53 6.01 -9.76
CA PHE A 122 0.70 5.25 -8.50
C PHE A 122 -0.54 4.45 -8.12
N SER A 123 -1.06 3.74 -9.11
CA SER A 123 -1.98 2.64 -8.88
C SER A 123 -1.35 1.36 -9.40
N ILE A 124 -1.47 0.29 -8.63
CA ILE A 124 -0.93 -1.02 -8.96
C ILE A 124 -2.08 -2.01 -8.88
N GLY A 125 -2.25 -2.84 -9.91
CA GLY A 125 -3.35 -3.80 -10.00
C GLY A 125 -2.83 -5.18 -10.32
N SER A 126 -3.43 -6.20 -9.71
CA SER A 126 -3.07 -7.57 -10.05
C SER A 126 -3.46 -7.93 -11.48
N ASP A 127 -2.64 -8.74 -12.11
CA ASP A 127 -2.86 -9.20 -13.47
C ASP A 127 -3.98 -10.25 -13.53
N ALA A 128 -4.46 -10.54 -14.74
CA ALA A 128 -5.46 -11.58 -14.90
C ALA A 128 -4.85 -12.97 -14.61
N PRO A 129 -5.57 -13.89 -13.93
CA PRO A 129 -6.95 -13.76 -13.46
C PRO A 129 -7.08 -13.03 -12.11
N ARG A 130 -7.77 -11.89 -12.11
CA ARG A 130 -8.10 -11.15 -10.88
C ARG A 130 -9.28 -11.81 -10.14
N PRO A 131 -9.31 -11.83 -8.80
CA PRO A 131 -8.30 -11.30 -7.88
C PRO A 131 -7.19 -12.33 -7.53
N HIS A 132 -7.17 -13.51 -8.16
CA HIS A 132 -6.32 -14.63 -7.74
C HIS A 132 -4.82 -14.35 -7.82
N SER A 133 -4.38 -13.48 -8.74
CA SER A 133 -2.98 -13.04 -8.82
C SER A 133 -2.62 -11.90 -7.86
N GLY A 134 -3.54 -11.47 -6.97
CA GLY A 134 -3.23 -10.50 -5.92
C GLY A 134 -2.45 -11.12 -4.76
N VAL A 135 -2.29 -10.38 -3.66
CA VAL A 135 -1.64 -10.90 -2.45
C VAL A 135 -2.64 -11.71 -1.62
N ASN A 136 -2.64 -13.04 -1.75
CA ASN A 136 -3.47 -13.97 -0.96
C ASN A 136 -2.79 -14.32 0.39
N PRO A 137 -3.46 -15.05 1.31
CA PRO A 137 -2.85 -15.46 2.57
C PRO A 137 -1.49 -16.18 2.41
N GLY A 138 -0.49 -15.69 3.13
CA GLY A 138 0.90 -16.17 3.09
C GLY A 138 1.75 -15.57 1.95
N GLU A 139 1.20 -14.64 1.18
CA GLU A 139 1.90 -14.00 0.05
C GLU A 139 2.25 -12.54 0.35
N TRP A 140 3.10 -11.95 -0.50
CA TRP A 140 3.50 -10.55 -0.40
C TRP A 140 3.81 -9.93 -1.77
N ALA A 141 3.81 -8.60 -1.84
CA ALA A 141 4.32 -7.82 -2.97
C ALA A 141 4.96 -6.52 -2.48
N THR A 142 6.08 -6.13 -3.09
CA THR A 142 6.81 -4.89 -2.77
C THR A 142 6.68 -3.89 -3.91
N ILE A 143 6.30 -2.66 -3.56
CA ILE A 143 6.31 -1.50 -4.46
C ILE A 143 7.45 -0.58 -4.04
N THR A 144 8.41 -0.37 -4.93
CA THR A 144 9.57 0.49 -4.70
C THR A 144 9.38 1.83 -5.38
N PHE A 145 9.70 2.90 -4.66
CA PHE A 145 9.70 4.26 -5.19
C PHE A 145 11.04 4.95 -4.97
N ASP A 146 11.50 5.68 -5.98
CA ASP A 146 12.59 6.64 -5.82
C ASP A 146 12.11 7.89 -5.09
N LEU A 147 12.91 8.37 -4.13
CA LEU A 147 12.68 9.60 -3.40
C LEU A 147 13.32 10.76 -4.17
N ILE A 148 12.50 11.64 -4.73
CA ILE A 148 12.98 12.73 -5.61
C ILE A 148 13.64 13.89 -4.81
N ASN A 149 13.44 13.95 -3.49
CA ASN A 149 13.93 15.02 -2.61
C ASN A 149 14.75 14.50 -1.41
N VAL A 150 15.83 13.76 -1.66
CA VAL A 150 16.80 13.32 -0.62
C VAL A 150 17.95 14.30 -0.45
#